data_AF-A0A1Z8AVS4-F1
#
_entry.id   AF-A0A1Z8AVS4-F1
#
_cell.length_a   1.000
_cell.length_b   1.000
_cell.length_c   1.000
_cell.angle_alpha   90.00
_cell.angle_beta   90.00
_cell.angle_gamma   90.00
#
_symmetry.space_group_name_H-M   'P 1'
#
loop_
_entity.id
_entity.type
_entity.pdbx_description
1 polymer ?
#
loop_
_entity_poly.entity_id
_entity_poly.type
_entity_poly.pdbx_seq_one_letter_code
_entity_poly.pdbx_strand_id
1 'polypeptide(L)'
;MSEKVLNDKLLSNKKPTFPIGRSLEDYVKRYNRSTSIPVSYDDLLRFAGCITVYDKNDEDTLWVRCYYSDADREQIDANLKRIYDILHSDGRDETLDYLSVDAVDYCTFGNTRPFRIRIRNILNDGFTYFYVKQADASRVYGLELEHLLSPHRISFLVHKNTLIEEHIAGIPGDEFISTYMEGCDHQELTQIAKEFVKFNER
;
A
#
# COMPACT_ATOMS: atom_id res chain seq x y z
N MET A 1 -14.39 -22.65 15.02
CA MET A 1 -14.77 -21.25 14.75
C MET A 1 -16.20 -21.22 14.26
N SER A 2 -17.07 -20.42 14.89
CA SER A 2 -18.49 -20.30 14.52
C SER A 2 -18.63 -19.61 13.15
N GLU A 3 -19.50 -20.14 12.28
CA GLU A 3 -19.91 -19.54 10.98
C GLU A 3 -20.22 -18.04 11.07
N LYS A 4 -20.65 -17.57 12.24
CA LYS A 4 -20.99 -16.17 12.50
C LYS A 4 -19.78 -15.22 12.41
N VAL A 5 -18.60 -15.66 12.86
CA VAL A 5 -17.36 -14.85 12.81
C VAL A 5 -16.81 -14.75 11.38
N LEU A 6 -17.05 -15.78 10.55
CA LEU A 6 -16.66 -15.76 9.14
C LEU A 6 -17.53 -14.76 8.34
N ASN A 7 -18.80 -14.62 8.73
CA ASN A 7 -19.75 -13.75 8.05
C ASN A 7 -19.58 -12.27 8.39
N ASP A 8 -19.20 -11.92 9.63
CA ASP A 8 -18.89 -10.54 10.01
C ASP A 8 -17.60 -10.02 9.37
N LYS A 9 -16.67 -10.91 9.02
CA LYS A 9 -15.44 -10.56 8.30
C LYS A 9 -15.61 -10.43 6.78
N LEU A 10 -16.81 -10.55 6.21
CA LEU A 10 -17.04 -10.35 4.78
C LEU A 10 -17.47 -8.90 4.50
N LEU A 11 -16.75 -8.19 3.61
CA LEU A 11 -17.12 -6.87 3.09
C LEU A 11 -18.51 -6.96 2.47
N SER A 12 -19.52 -6.53 3.22
CA SER A 12 -20.93 -6.55 2.80
C SER A 12 -21.19 -5.62 1.62
N ASN A 13 -20.40 -4.54 1.51
CA ASN A 13 -20.45 -3.58 0.42
C ASN A 13 -19.06 -3.42 -0.21
N LYS A 14 -18.85 -4.01 -1.39
CA LYS A 14 -17.64 -3.79 -2.19
C LYS A 14 -17.82 -2.61 -3.12
N LYS A 15 -16.84 -1.72 -3.13
CA LYS A 15 -16.77 -0.62 -4.07
C LYS A 15 -16.52 -1.17 -5.49
N PRO A 16 -17.26 -0.72 -6.52
CA PRO A 16 -16.95 -1.09 -7.89
C PRO A 16 -15.56 -0.57 -8.30
N THR A 17 -14.83 -1.36 -9.09
CA THR A 17 -13.55 -0.93 -9.65
C THR A 17 -13.80 0.01 -10.83
N PHE A 18 -13.18 1.18 -10.80
CA PHE A 18 -13.28 2.20 -11.85
C PHE A 18 -12.05 2.15 -12.75
N PRO A 19 -12.21 1.94 -14.07
CA PRO A 19 -11.07 1.92 -14.98
C PRO A 19 -10.44 3.30 -15.10
N ILE A 20 -9.13 3.33 -15.32
CA ILE A 20 -8.41 4.57 -15.65
C ILE A 20 -8.81 4.99 -17.06
N GLY A 21 -9.56 6.09 -17.15
CA GLY A 21 -9.91 6.71 -18.42
C GLY A 21 -8.75 7.49 -19.03
N ARG A 22 -8.84 7.78 -20.34
CA ARG A 22 -7.80 8.47 -21.11
C ARG A 22 -7.35 9.81 -20.49
N SER A 23 -8.30 10.62 -20.00
CA SER A 23 -7.96 11.90 -19.36
C SER A 23 -7.12 11.74 -18.09
N LEU A 24 -7.37 10.69 -17.30
CA LEU A 24 -6.58 10.42 -16.10
C LEU A 24 -5.22 9.85 -16.48
N GLU A 25 -5.17 9.01 -17.50
CA GLU A 25 -3.92 8.48 -18.06
C GLU A 25 -3.00 9.61 -18.57
N ASP A 26 -3.54 10.56 -19.33
CA ASP A 26 -2.80 11.73 -19.83
C ASP A 26 -2.33 12.62 -18.66
N TYR A 27 -3.15 12.76 -17.61
CA TYR A 27 -2.77 13.48 -16.39
C TYR A 27 -1.59 12.81 -15.68
N VAL A 28 -1.66 11.52 -15.36
CA VAL A 28 -0.58 10.83 -14.63
C VAL A 28 0.73 10.83 -15.42
N LYS A 29 0.67 10.77 -16.75
CA LYS A 29 1.84 10.95 -17.63
C LYS A 29 2.41 12.37 -17.53
N ARG A 30 1.55 13.38 -17.63
CA ARG A 30 1.96 14.80 -17.56
C ARG A 30 2.67 15.15 -16.25
N TYR A 31 2.29 14.54 -15.14
CA TYR A 31 2.85 14.81 -13.82
C TYR A 31 3.89 13.77 -13.37
N ASN A 32 4.49 13.02 -14.30
CA ASN A 32 5.54 12.02 -14.03
C ASN A 32 5.13 10.93 -13.02
N ARG A 33 3.83 10.60 -12.96
CA ARG A 33 3.27 9.48 -12.18
C ARG A 33 3.14 8.20 -12.98
N SER A 34 3.46 8.23 -14.27
CA SER A 34 3.39 7.07 -15.14
C SER A 34 4.78 6.77 -15.71
N THR A 35 5.29 5.58 -15.41
CA THR A 35 6.55 5.05 -15.94
C THR A 35 6.39 3.57 -16.27
N SER A 36 7.28 3.01 -17.08
CA SER A 36 7.33 1.55 -17.26
C SER A 36 7.78 0.90 -15.96
N ILE A 37 7.00 -0.03 -15.45
CA ILE A 37 7.32 -0.78 -14.23
C ILE A 37 7.86 -2.17 -14.61
N PRO A 38 8.87 -2.68 -13.90
CA PRO A 38 9.50 -3.96 -14.23
C PRO A 38 8.69 -5.18 -13.79
N VAL A 39 7.68 -5.00 -12.92
CA VAL A 39 6.74 -6.06 -12.51
C VAL A 39 5.34 -5.47 -12.36
N SER A 40 4.34 -6.18 -12.88
CA SER A 40 2.93 -5.82 -12.81
C SER A 40 2.21 -6.52 -11.66
N TYR A 41 0.99 -6.08 -11.34
CA TYR A 41 0.12 -6.77 -10.39
C TYR A 41 -0.14 -8.23 -10.81
N ASP A 42 -0.38 -8.47 -12.10
CA ASP A 42 -0.66 -9.80 -12.64
C ASP A 42 0.55 -10.73 -12.55
N ASP A 43 1.77 -10.19 -12.63
CA ASP A 43 2.99 -10.97 -12.40
C ASP A 43 3.08 -11.48 -10.97
N LEU A 44 2.73 -10.65 -9.99
CA LEU A 44 2.76 -11.04 -8.58
C LEU A 44 1.69 -12.09 -8.22
N LEU A 45 0.58 -12.15 -8.98
CA LEU A 45 -0.44 -13.21 -8.81
C LEU A 45 0.07 -14.61 -9.19
N ARG A 46 1.22 -14.74 -9.86
CA ARG A 46 1.81 -16.03 -10.25
C ARG A 46 2.54 -16.75 -9.11
N PHE A 47 2.25 -16.42 -7.85
CA PHE A 47 2.87 -17.11 -6.71
C PHE A 47 2.49 -18.59 -6.68
N ALA A 48 3.44 -19.44 -6.27
CA ALA A 48 3.31 -20.90 -6.26
C ALA A 48 2.60 -21.42 -5.00
N GLY A 49 2.65 -20.67 -3.91
CA GLY A 49 1.97 -21.00 -2.66
C GLY A 49 1.97 -19.83 -1.69
N CYS A 50 1.26 -19.99 -0.57
CA CYS A 50 1.24 -18.97 0.48
C CYS A 50 0.99 -19.57 1.88
N ILE A 51 1.30 -18.80 2.92
CA ILE A 51 0.97 -19.11 4.31
C ILE A 51 0.27 -17.92 4.98
N THR A 52 -0.65 -18.18 5.91
CA THR A 52 -1.31 -17.13 6.68
C THR A 52 -0.32 -16.39 7.56
N VAL A 53 -0.45 -15.06 7.61
CA VAL A 53 0.31 -14.21 8.52
C VAL A 53 -0.54 -13.94 9.76
N TYR A 54 -0.04 -14.32 10.92
CA TYR A 54 -0.64 -14.03 12.22
C TYR A 54 0.04 -12.84 12.87
N ASP A 55 -0.70 -12.09 13.67
CA ASP A 55 -0.14 -10.99 14.46
C ASP A 55 0.52 -11.51 15.75
N LYS A 56 0.96 -10.58 16.61
CA LYS A 56 1.61 -10.90 17.90
C LYS A 56 0.69 -11.63 18.90
N ASN A 57 -0.62 -11.60 18.70
CA ASN A 57 -1.63 -12.22 19.54
C ASN A 57 -2.17 -13.53 18.94
N ASP A 58 -1.53 -14.05 17.86
CA ASP A 58 -1.97 -15.21 17.10
C ASP A 58 -3.34 -15.01 16.39
N GLU A 59 -3.68 -13.75 16.09
CA GLU A 59 -4.87 -13.41 15.33
C GLU A 59 -4.59 -13.34 13.83
N ASP A 60 -5.52 -13.87 13.03
CA ASP A 60 -5.42 -13.86 11.57
C ASP A 60 -5.49 -12.42 11.02
N THR A 61 -4.37 -11.96 10.44
CA THR A 61 -4.24 -10.62 9.86
C THR A 61 -4.97 -10.45 8.53
N LEU A 62 -5.50 -11.54 7.95
CA LEU A 62 -6.08 -11.62 6.60
C LEU A 62 -5.08 -11.41 5.46
N TRP A 63 -3.78 -11.34 5.79
CA TRP A 63 -2.68 -11.38 4.84
C TRP A 63 -2.13 -12.78 4.72
N VAL A 64 -1.75 -13.16 3.50
CA VAL A 64 -1.02 -14.40 3.24
C VAL A 64 0.34 -14.07 2.64
N ARG A 65 1.41 -14.64 3.18
CA ARG A 65 2.75 -14.50 2.63
C ARG A 65 2.91 -15.39 1.42
N CYS A 66 3.19 -14.80 0.28
CA CYS A 66 3.36 -15.46 -1.00
C CYS A 66 4.79 -15.98 -1.18
N TYR A 67 4.92 -17.15 -1.82
CA TYR A 67 6.18 -17.71 -2.27
C TYR A 67 6.11 -18.00 -3.76
N TYR A 68 7.20 -17.68 -4.45
CA TYR A 68 7.35 -17.91 -5.89
C TYR A 68 8.24 -19.13 -6.13
N SER A 69 8.15 -19.69 -7.33
CA SER A 69 9.09 -20.74 -7.76
C SER A 69 10.52 -20.18 -7.74
N ASP A 70 11.54 -21.04 -7.56
CA ASP A 70 12.94 -20.59 -7.60
C ASP A 70 13.28 -19.87 -8.92
N ALA A 71 12.67 -20.30 -10.03
CA ALA A 71 12.84 -19.69 -11.34
C ALA A 71 12.25 -18.27 -11.43
N ASP A 72 11.12 -18.00 -10.78
CA ASP A 72 10.48 -16.67 -10.80
C ASP A 72 11.03 -15.75 -9.70
N ARG A 73 11.46 -16.32 -8.56
CA ARG A 73 11.76 -15.56 -7.34
C ARG A 73 12.88 -14.55 -7.54
N GLU A 74 14.00 -14.95 -8.13
CA GLU A 74 15.13 -14.04 -8.37
C GLU A 74 14.71 -12.85 -9.24
N GLN A 75 13.92 -13.11 -10.28
CA GLN A 75 13.45 -12.09 -11.20
C GLN A 75 12.43 -11.15 -10.55
N ILE A 76 11.49 -11.69 -9.76
CA ILE A 76 10.50 -10.91 -9.01
C ILE A 76 11.20 -10.04 -7.97
N ASP A 77 12.10 -10.60 -7.18
CA ASP A 77 12.82 -9.86 -6.14
C ASP A 77 13.65 -8.72 -6.76
N ALA A 78 14.36 -8.98 -7.85
CA ALA A 78 15.11 -7.95 -8.58
C ALA A 78 14.20 -6.83 -9.11
N ASN A 79 13.01 -7.17 -9.62
CA ASN A 79 12.06 -6.18 -10.13
C ASN A 79 11.40 -5.37 -9.01
N LEU A 80 11.12 -5.99 -7.86
CA LEU A 80 10.58 -5.30 -6.69
C LEU A 80 11.59 -4.32 -6.09
N LYS A 81 12.88 -4.68 -6.03
CA LYS A 81 13.96 -3.74 -5.62
C LYS A 81 14.05 -2.54 -6.57
N ARG A 82 13.94 -2.79 -7.89
CA ARG A 82 13.90 -1.70 -8.89
C ARG A 82 12.67 -0.81 -8.74
N ILE A 83 11.50 -1.37 -8.41
CA ILE A 83 10.32 -0.55 -8.10
C ILE A 83 10.58 0.35 -6.90
N TYR A 84 11.15 -0.21 -5.82
CA TYR A 84 11.50 0.57 -4.65
C TYR A 84 12.41 1.74 -5.01
N ASP A 85 13.46 1.47 -5.79
CA ASP A 85 14.36 2.51 -6.28
C ASP A 85 13.57 3.58 -7.05
N ILE A 86 12.85 3.23 -8.11
CA ILE A 86 12.05 4.20 -8.90
C ILE A 86 11.09 5.04 -8.04
N LEU A 87 10.49 4.44 -7.01
CA LEU A 87 9.53 5.11 -6.11
C LEU A 87 10.21 6.11 -5.15
N HIS A 88 11.47 5.86 -4.77
CA HIS A 88 12.24 6.66 -3.80
C HIS A 88 13.46 7.37 -4.40
N SER A 89 13.70 7.26 -5.72
CA SER A 89 14.81 7.89 -6.45
C SER A 89 14.63 9.41 -6.50
N ASP A 90 14.87 10.08 -5.36
CA ASP A 90 15.14 11.52 -5.28
C ASP A 90 16.65 11.83 -5.53
N GLY A 91 17.36 10.93 -6.22
CA GLY A 91 18.80 11.05 -6.49
C GLY A 91 19.72 10.45 -5.41
N ARG A 92 19.22 9.57 -4.55
CA ARG A 92 20.05 8.72 -3.69
C ARG A 92 20.26 7.38 -4.40
N ASP A 93 21.46 7.13 -4.89
CA ASP A 93 21.88 5.82 -5.39
C ASP A 93 21.98 4.85 -4.20
N GLU A 94 20.84 4.37 -3.69
CA GLU A 94 20.85 3.16 -2.88
C GLU A 94 21.16 2.00 -3.82
N THR A 95 22.32 1.40 -3.62
CA THR A 95 22.77 0.26 -4.43
C THR A 95 21.78 -0.88 -4.19
N LEU A 96 21.10 -1.34 -5.25
CA LEU A 96 20.11 -2.43 -5.21
C LEU A 96 20.64 -3.69 -4.50
N ASP A 97 21.96 -3.87 -4.49
CA ASP A 97 22.67 -4.96 -3.81
C ASP A 97 22.44 -4.97 -2.29
N TYR A 98 22.17 -3.81 -1.69
CA TYR A 98 21.91 -3.67 -0.26
C TYR A 98 20.42 -3.76 0.11
N LEU A 99 19.53 -3.93 -0.87
CA LEU A 99 18.12 -4.12 -0.63
C LEU A 99 17.77 -5.60 -0.60
N SER A 100 16.87 -5.99 0.30
CA SER A 100 16.31 -7.33 0.42
C SER A 100 14.79 -7.25 0.35
N VAL A 101 14.16 -8.16 -0.40
CA VAL A 101 12.71 -8.37 -0.34
C VAL A 101 12.44 -9.37 0.78
N ASP A 102 12.04 -8.87 1.94
CA ASP A 102 11.83 -9.71 3.12
C ASP A 102 10.48 -10.43 3.09
N ALA A 103 9.47 -9.79 2.49
CA ALA A 103 8.13 -10.34 2.40
C ALA A 103 7.36 -9.78 1.20
N VAL A 104 6.59 -10.66 0.58
CA VAL A 104 5.52 -10.33 -0.37
C VAL A 104 4.25 -10.89 0.22
N ASP A 105 3.42 -10.04 0.80
CA ASP A 105 2.17 -10.45 1.44
C ASP A 105 0.98 -10.03 0.55
N TYR A 106 0.04 -10.94 0.31
CA TYR A 106 -1.18 -10.69 -0.45
C TYR A 106 -2.39 -10.57 0.48
N CYS A 107 -3.17 -9.52 0.32
CA CYS A 107 -4.39 -9.35 1.08
C CYS A 107 -5.53 -10.18 0.47
N THR A 108 -6.09 -11.10 1.25
CA THR A 108 -7.18 -11.97 0.78
C THR A 108 -8.54 -11.28 0.77
N PHE A 109 -8.64 -10.17 1.51
CA PHE A 109 -9.91 -9.51 1.82
C PHE A 109 -10.16 -8.20 1.06
N GLY A 110 -9.13 -7.37 0.88
CA GLY A 110 -9.27 -5.99 0.41
C GLY A 110 -9.89 -5.87 -0.99
N ASN A 111 -10.50 -4.72 -1.30
CA ASN A 111 -11.26 -4.53 -2.55
C ASN A 111 -10.41 -4.78 -3.81
N THR A 112 -9.22 -4.19 -3.85
CA THR A 112 -8.24 -4.38 -4.94
C THR A 112 -7.25 -5.51 -4.66
N ARG A 113 -7.46 -6.25 -3.55
CA ARG A 113 -6.57 -7.30 -3.03
C ARG A 113 -5.08 -6.96 -3.19
N PRO A 114 -4.61 -5.92 -2.49
CA PRO A 114 -3.25 -5.42 -2.68
C PRO A 114 -2.20 -6.44 -2.26
N PHE A 115 -1.04 -6.37 -2.90
CA PHE A 115 0.21 -6.89 -2.37
C PHE A 115 0.88 -5.83 -1.51
N ARG A 116 1.43 -6.24 -0.37
CA ARG A 116 2.30 -5.46 0.51
C ARG A 116 3.70 -6.04 0.41
N ILE A 117 4.64 -5.21 -0.04
CA ILE A 117 6.03 -5.60 -0.25
C ILE A 117 6.87 -4.99 0.85
N ARG A 118 7.59 -5.83 1.61
CA ARG A 118 8.55 -5.37 2.62
C ARG A 118 9.94 -5.34 2.00
N ILE A 119 10.51 -4.14 1.92
CA ILE A 119 11.91 -3.94 1.50
C ILE A 119 12.73 -3.58 2.72
N ARG A 120 13.85 -4.26 2.90
CA ARG A 120 14.81 -3.99 3.98
C ARG A 120 16.16 -3.62 3.41
N ASN A 121 16.77 -2.59 3.95
CA ASN A 121 18.16 -2.24 3.71
C ASN A 121 19.04 -3.05 4.66
N ILE A 122 19.90 -3.92 4.11
CA ILE A 122 20.70 -4.87 4.89
C ILE A 122 21.84 -4.19 5.67
N LEU A 123 22.20 -2.95 5.33
CA LEU A 123 23.31 -2.23 6.00
C LEU A 123 22.88 -1.63 7.34
N ASN A 124 21.65 -1.16 7.44
CA ASN A 124 21.14 -0.47 8.63
C ASN A 124 19.91 -1.14 9.25
N ASP A 125 19.46 -2.27 8.69
CA ASP A 125 18.27 -3.02 9.08
C ASP A 125 16.95 -2.23 9.00
N GLY A 126 16.99 -1.04 8.39
CA GLY A 126 15.82 -0.22 8.13
C GLY A 126 14.94 -0.87 7.08
N PHE A 127 13.62 -0.83 7.27
CA PHE A 127 12.67 -1.38 6.32
C PHE A 127 11.57 -0.37 5.99
N THR A 128 11.01 -0.52 4.81
CA THR A 128 9.79 0.17 4.40
C THR A 128 8.83 -0.80 3.72
N TYR A 129 7.60 -0.36 3.55
CA TYR A 129 6.62 -1.04 2.73
C TYR A 129 6.25 -0.21 1.52
N PHE A 130 5.91 -0.89 0.43
CA PHE A 130 5.10 -0.31 -0.63
C PHE A 130 4.03 -1.31 -1.04
N TYR A 131 3.00 -0.83 -1.71
CA TYR A 131 1.88 -1.65 -2.11
C TYR A 131 1.76 -1.72 -3.63
N VAL A 132 1.50 -2.91 -4.15
CA VAL A 132 1.14 -3.13 -5.55
C VAL A 132 -0.33 -3.52 -5.61
N LYS A 133 -1.13 -2.74 -6.33
CA LYS A 133 -2.58 -2.89 -6.39
C LYS A 133 -3.03 -2.97 -7.83
N GLN A 134 -4.18 -3.60 -8.05
CA GLN A 134 -4.91 -3.36 -9.29
C GLN A 134 -5.26 -1.87 -9.39
N ALA A 135 -4.94 -1.27 -10.53
CA ALA A 135 -5.16 0.14 -10.76
C ALA A 135 -6.65 0.46 -10.78
N ASP A 136 -7.02 1.48 -10.03
CA ASP A 136 -8.38 1.95 -9.88
C ASP A 136 -8.37 3.48 -9.88
N ALA A 137 -9.18 4.07 -10.77
CA ALA A 137 -9.18 5.52 -10.97
C ALA A 137 -9.48 6.29 -9.68
N SER A 138 -10.37 5.76 -8.84
CA SER A 138 -10.76 6.44 -7.62
C SER A 138 -9.65 6.46 -6.56
N ARG A 139 -8.79 5.42 -6.51
CA ARG A 139 -7.59 5.46 -5.67
C ARG A 139 -6.55 6.43 -6.21
N VAL A 140 -6.35 6.48 -7.53
CA VAL A 140 -5.43 7.45 -8.16
C VAL A 140 -5.87 8.89 -7.87
N TYR A 141 -7.16 9.21 -8.02
CA TYR A 141 -7.67 10.53 -7.64
C TYR A 141 -7.48 10.82 -6.15
N GLY A 142 -7.74 9.84 -5.29
CA GLY A 142 -7.50 9.98 -3.84
C GLY A 142 -6.04 10.27 -3.51
N LEU A 143 -5.11 9.53 -4.11
CA LEU A 143 -3.67 9.73 -3.93
C LEU A 143 -3.21 11.11 -4.39
N GLU A 144 -3.74 11.62 -5.50
CA GLU A 144 -3.43 12.98 -5.94
C GLU A 144 -4.00 14.04 -5.00
N LEU A 145 -5.23 13.87 -4.51
CA LEU A 145 -5.79 14.77 -3.51
C LEU A 145 -4.96 14.77 -2.23
N GLU A 146 -4.58 13.58 -1.74
CA GLU A 146 -3.70 13.46 -0.58
C GLU A 146 -2.35 14.14 -0.86
N HIS A 147 -1.73 13.91 -2.03
CA HIS A 147 -0.46 14.55 -2.41
C HIS A 147 -0.54 16.08 -2.46
N LEU A 148 -1.68 16.64 -2.88
CA LEU A 148 -1.88 18.08 -3.00
C LEU A 148 -2.23 18.76 -1.67
N LEU A 149 -2.95 18.07 -0.79
CA LEU A 149 -3.52 18.66 0.44
C LEU A 149 -2.74 18.33 1.71
N SER A 150 -1.98 17.23 1.70
CA SER A 150 -1.18 16.79 2.84
C SER A 150 0.13 17.58 2.93
N PRO A 151 0.62 17.90 4.15
CA PRO A 151 1.98 18.40 4.33
C PRO A 151 3.04 17.35 3.95
N HIS A 152 2.67 16.06 3.94
CA HIS A 152 3.53 14.95 3.53
C HIS A 152 3.24 14.58 2.08
N ARG A 153 4.28 14.62 1.25
CA ARG A 153 4.19 14.13 -0.13
C ARG A 153 4.06 12.62 -0.13
N ILE A 154 3.18 12.13 -1.00
CA ILE A 154 2.99 10.71 -1.25
C ILE A 154 3.58 10.38 -2.61
N SER A 155 4.40 9.34 -2.67
CA SER A 155 4.93 8.78 -3.91
C SER A 155 4.07 7.61 -4.38
N PHE A 156 3.67 7.65 -5.66
CA PHE A 156 2.95 6.58 -6.29
C PHE A 156 3.19 6.58 -7.82
N LEU A 157 3.01 5.42 -8.43
CA LEU A 157 3.22 5.18 -9.86
C LEU A 157 2.05 4.38 -10.43
N VAL A 158 1.66 4.71 -11.66
CA VAL A 158 0.59 4.03 -12.38
C VAL A 158 1.11 3.54 -13.72
N HIS A 159 0.93 2.26 -14.00
CA HIS A 159 1.24 1.69 -15.31
C HIS A 159 0.20 0.64 -15.70
N LYS A 160 -0.50 0.87 -16.82
CA LYS A 160 -1.59 -0.01 -17.29
C LYS A 160 -2.61 -0.28 -16.16
N ASN A 161 -2.77 -1.53 -15.76
CA ASN A 161 -3.68 -1.99 -14.71
C ASN A 161 -2.99 -2.12 -13.33
N THR A 162 -1.78 -1.57 -13.16
CA THR A 162 -1.02 -1.66 -11.92
C THR A 162 -0.82 -0.27 -11.31
N LEU A 163 -1.16 -0.15 -10.02
CA LEU A 163 -0.87 1.00 -9.18
C LEU A 163 0.15 0.57 -8.12
N ILE A 164 1.23 1.34 -7.99
CA ILE A 164 2.23 1.18 -6.94
C ILE A 164 2.12 2.41 -6.06
N GLU A 165 1.97 2.24 -4.75
CA GLU A 165 1.93 3.35 -3.80
C GLU A 165 2.86 3.09 -2.62
N GLU A 166 3.50 4.14 -2.16
CA GLU A 166 4.30 4.12 -0.94
C GLU A 166 3.41 3.82 0.28
N HIS A 167 4.01 3.24 1.32
CA HIS A 167 3.34 3.11 2.60
C HIS A 167 3.15 4.47 3.27
N ILE A 168 1.90 4.81 3.53
CA ILE A 168 1.54 5.98 4.34
C ILE A 168 1.62 5.56 5.81
N ALA A 169 2.61 6.07 6.53
CA ALA A 169 2.76 5.82 7.95
C ALA A 169 1.60 6.45 8.74
N GLY A 170 1.03 5.71 9.69
CA GLY A 170 -0.05 6.19 10.53
C GLY A 170 -0.68 5.06 11.35
N ILE A 171 -1.59 5.43 12.24
CA ILE A 171 -2.45 4.49 12.96
C ILE A 171 -3.77 4.43 12.19
N PRO A 172 -4.30 3.24 11.85
CA PRO A 172 -5.63 3.10 11.29
C PRO A 172 -6.67 3.85 12.14
N GLY A 173 -7.58 4.58 11.51
CA GLY A 173 -8.51 5.45 12.26
C GLY A 173 -9.41 4.70 13.24
N ASP A 174 -9.81 3.48 12.91
CA ASP A 174 -10.57 2.57 13.77
C ASP A 174 -9.76 2.08 14.97
N GLU A 175 -8.49 1.70 14.76
CA GLU A 175 -7.56 1.36 15.83
C GLU A 175 -7.30 2.57 16.73
N PHE A 176 -7.10 3.74 16.15
CA PHE A 176 -6.93 4.99 16.87
C PHE A 176 -8.12 5.29 17.79
N ILE A 177 -9.34 5.21 17.26
CA ILE A 177 -10.57 5.47 18.02
C ILE A 177 -10.75 4.45 19.15
N SER A 178 -10.54 3.16 18.87
CA SER A 178 -10.78 2.09 19.85
C SER A 178 -9.72 1.98 20.95
N THR A 179 -8.47 2.32 20.65
CA THR A 179 -7.33 2.03 21.55
C THR A 179 -6.70 3.29 22.14
N TYR A 180 -6.67 4.40 21.40
CA TYR A 180 -5.88 5.57 21.77
C TYR A 180 -6.75 6.78 22.16
N MET A 181 -7.91 6.94 21.55
CA MET A 181 -8.75 8.14 21.71
C MET A 181 -9.22 8.38 23.15
N GLU A 182 -9.53 7.35 23.93
CA GLU A 182 -9.92 7.49 25.34
C GLU A 182 -8.76 7.98 26.23
N GLY A 183 -7.52 7.73 25.82
CA GLY A 183 -6.31 8.18 26.53
C GLY A 183 -5.89 9.59 26.18
N CYS A 184 -6.49 10.22 25.16
CA CYS A 184 -6.12 11.56 24.73
C CYS A 184 -6.61 12.63 25.71
N ASP A 185 -5.75 13.60 26.00
CA ASP A 185 -6.15 14.77 26.78
C ASP A 185 -6.98 15.77 25.96
N HIS A 186 -7.50 16.80 26.64
CA HIS A 186 -8.33 17.81 25.97
C HIS A 186 -7.58 18.59 24.87
N GLN A 187 -6.27 18.78 25.02
CA GLN A 187 -5.45 19.50 24.04
C GLN A 187 -5.23 18.64 22.79
N GLU A 188 -4.91 17.35 22.97
CA GLU A 188 -4.76 16.36 21.90
C GLU A 188 -6.05 16.21 21.09
N LEU A 189 -7.20 16.05 21.77
CA LEU A 189 -8.51 15.98 21.12
C LEU A 189 -8.84 17.29 20.36
N THR A 190 -8.51 18.44 20.94
CA THR A 190 -8.70 19.74 20.29
C THR A 190 -7.82 19.89 19.06
N GLN A 191 -6.57 19.42 19.11
CA GLN A 191 -5.64 19.47 17.97
C GLN A 191 -6.13 18.57 16.83
N ILE A 192 -6.55 17.34 17.15
CA ILE A 192 -7.15 16.43 16.18
C ILE A 192 -8.39 17.06 15.55
N ALA A 193 -9.29 17.64 16.36
CA ALA A 193 -10.49 18.31 15.85
C ALA A 193 -10.15 19.46 14.90
N LYS A 194 -9.11 20.26 15.18
CA LYS A 194 -8.66 21.35 14.30
C LYS A 194 -8.19 20.86 12.93
N GLU A 195 -7.63 19.66 12.83
CA GLU A 195 -7.27 19.07 11.52
C GLU A 195 -8.51 18.79 10.65
N PHE A 196 -9.67 18.56 11.26
CA PHE A 196 -10.96 18.39 10.56
C PHE A 196 -11.72 19.72 10.33
N VAL A 197 -11.42 20.77 11.10
CA VAL A 197 -12.00 22.11 10.95
C VAL A 197 -11.14 22.93 9.98
N LYS A 198 -11.15 22.57 8.69
CA LYS A 198 -10.56 23.41 7.63
C LYS A 198 -11.57 24.27 6.87
N PHE A 199 -12.89 24.08 7.05
CA PHE A 199 -13.89 24.72 6.16
C PHE A 199 -15.18 25.23 6.84
N ASN A 200 -15.24 25.36 8.17
CA ASN A 200 -16.45 25.82 8.86
C ASN A 200 -16.47 27.33 9.20
N GLU A 201 -15.58 28.14 8.63
CA GLU A 201 -15.81 29.59 8.59
C GLU A 201 -16.71 29.92 7.39
N ARG A 202 -18.02 29.94 7.64
CA ARG A 202 -19.04 30.62 6.84
C ARG A 202 -19.83 31.58 7.72
#